data_AF-A0A809ZHP2-F1
#
_entry.id   AF-A0A809ZHP2-F1
#
_cell.length_a   1.000
_cell.length_b   1.000
_cell.length_c   1.000
_cell.angle_alpha   90.00
_cell.angle_beta   90.00
_cell.angle_gamma   90.00
#
_symmetry.space_group_name_H-M   'P 1'
#
loop_
_entity.id
_entity.type
_entity.pdbx_description
1 polymer ?
#
loop_
_entity_poly.entity_id
_entity_poly.type
_entity_poly.pdbx_seq_one_letter_code
_entity_poly.pdbx_strand_id
1 'polypeptide(L)'
;MPISISNPRKKSPRAKGAPRATQATSARLKELWATPEFREKMKKRDRARIAAAKRNPAKFYRYGVPDGMRRHEAERLWSRANVLADRFIEVLKEQGELPDKQHTGTTTEDGTIFIPDTDEGKAEVTLREAFVLAVGPSTAQVKTRAIATVLAFTKGRPARKAAPTLERPEDLLDMIMNNTD
;
A
#
# COMPACT_ATOMS: atom_id res chain seq x y z
N MET A 1 9.26 15.64 18.38
CA MET A 1 8.19 15.24 17.44
C MET A 1 7.06 14.64 18.26
N PRO A 2 5.93 15.34 18.48
CA PRO A 2 4.83 14.77 19.27
C PRO A 2 4.15 13.63 18.50
N ILE A 3 4.06 12.48 19.14
CA ILE A 3 3.38 11.28 18.64
C ILE A 3 1.89 11.62 18.49
N SER A 4 1.38 11.67 17.26
CA SER A 4 -0.03 11.92 17.02
C SER A 4 -0.85 10.75 17.53
N ILE A 5 -1.55 10.97 18.64
CA ILE A 5 -2.53 10.03 19.20
C ILE A 5 -3.65 9.96 18.16
N SER A 6 -3.66 8.88 17.37
CA SER A 6 -4.69 8.65 16.36
C SER A 6 -6.05 8.63 17.05
N ASN A 7 -6.89 9.63 16.78
CA ASN A 7 -8.25 9.69 17.31
C ASN A 7 -9.02 8.40 16.95
N PRO A 8 -9.81 7.84 17.89
CA PRO A 8 -10.62 6.66 17.61
C PRO A 8 -11.55 6.94 16.43
N ARG A 9 -11.50 6.06 15.41
CA ARG A 9 -12.22 6.20 14.14
C ARG A 9 -13.71 6.50 14.37
N LYS A 10 -14.22 7.52 13.66
CA LYS A 10 -15.66 7.69 13.42
C LYS A 10 -16.16 6.46 12.66
N LYS A 11 -16.74 5.50 13.39
CA LYS A 11 -17.51 4.41 12.81
C LYS A 11 -18.69 5.04 12.08
N SER A 12 -18.98 4.61 10.85
CA SER A 12 -20.21 5.02 10.19
C SER A 12 -21.39 4.78 11.14
N PRO A 13 -22.40 5.65 11.17
CA PRO A 13 -23.59 5.40 11.97
C PRO A 13 -24.19 4.08 11.48
N ARG A 14 -23.96 3.00 12.24
CA ARG A 14 -24.62 1.71 12.04
C ARG A 14 -26.09 2.05 12.06
N ALA A 15 -26.82 1.72 10.99
CA ALA A 15 -28.24 2.05 10.86
C ALA A 15 -28.93 1.78 12.20
N LYS A 16 -29.39 2.84 12.87
CA LYS A 16 -30.20 2.75 14.08
C LYS A 16 -31.48 2.01 13.64
N GLY A 17 -31.57 0.71 13.88
CA GLY A 17 -32.75 -0.05 13.47
C GLY A 17 -32.55 -1.53 13.19
N ALA A 18 -31.32 -2.05 13.04
CA ALA A 18 -31.15 -3.50 13.01
C ALA A 18 -31.34 -4.05 14.43
N PRO A 19 -32.40 -4.84 14.73
CA PRO A 19 -32.57 -5.44 16.05
C PRO A 19 -31.34 -6.29 16.34
N ARG A 20 -30.72 -6.08 17.52
CA ARG A 20 -29.64 -6.97 17.98
C ARG A 20 -30.19 -8.40 18.00
N ALA A 21 -29.40 -9.36 17.53
CA ALA A 21 -29.80 -10.76 17.59
C ALA A 21 -30.18 -11.10 19.04
N THR A 22 -31.42 -11.52 19.25
CA THR A 22 -31.94 -11.87 20.57
C THR A 22 -31.46 -13.25 20.99
N GLN A 23 -31.51 -13.54 22.29
CA GLN A 23 -31.11 -14.85 22.79
C GLN A 23 -31.92 -15.99 22.14
N ALA A 24 -33.22 -15.75 21.89
CA ALA A 24 -34.11 -16.69 21.21
C ALA A 24 -33.68 -16.99 19.76
N THR A 25 -33.25 -15.98 18.98
CA THR A 25 -32.76 -16.23 17.62
C THR A 25 -31.44 -17.00 17.63
N SER A 26 -30.59 -16.77 18.63
CA SER A 26 -29.34 -17.53 18.80
C SER A 26 -29.59 -19.00 19.13
N ALA A 27 -30.55 -19.29 20.01
CA ALA A 27 -30.89 -20.66 20.43
C ALA A 27 -31.47 -21.46 19.26
N ARG A 28 -32.43 -20.88 18.54
CA ARG A 28 -32.99 -21.47 17.32
C ARG A 28 -31.92 -21.73 16.25
N LEU A 29 -30.94 -20.83 16.10
CA LEU A 29 -29.86 -21.05 15.15
C LEU A 29 -29.00 -22.26 15.56
N LYS A 30 -28.70 -22.42 16.86
CA LYS A 30 -27.93 -23.56 17.37
C LYS A 30 -28.66 -24.88 17.11
N GLU A 31 -29.97 -24.92 17.33
CA GLU A 31 -30.80 -26.09 17.01
C GLU A 31 -30.75 -26.43 15.51
N LEU A 32 -30.86 -25.41 14.64
CA LEU A 32 -30.71 -25.62 13.20
C LEU A 32 -29.31 -26.14 12.83
N TRP A 33 -28.24 -25.64 13.45
CA TRP A 33 -26.89 -26.15 13.22
C TRP A 33 -26.69 -27.59 13.73
N ALA A 34 -27.52 -28.07 14.65
CA ALA A 34 -27.50 -29.47 15.08
C ALA A 34 -28.05 -30.41 14.00
N THR A 35 -28.88 -29.95 13.07
CA THR A 35 -29.42 -30.82 12.00
C THR A 35 -28.43 -30.99 10.84
N PRO A 36 -28.28 -32.22 10.30
CA PRO A 36 -27.32 -32.47 9.21
C PRO A 36 -27.70 -31.75 7.92
N GLU A 37 -29.00 -31.68 7.59
CA GLU A 37 -29.49 -31.02 6.37
C GLU A 37 -29.14 -29.53 6.33
N PHE A 38 -29.28 -28.83 7.46
CA PHE A 38 -28.97 -27.42 7.53
C PHE A 38 -27.46 -27.16 7.41
N ARG A 39 -26.63 -28.03 8.00
CA ARG A 39 -25.17 -27.97 7.84
C ARG A 39 -24.76 -28.12 6.38
N GLU A 40 -25.33 -29.09 5.67
CA GLU A 40 -25.04 -29.31 4.25
C GLU A 40 -25.49 -28.13 3.40
N LYS A 41 -26.67 -27.58 3.66
CA LYS A 41 -27.17 -26.38 3.00
C LYS A 41 -26.21 -25.19 3.18
N MET A 42 -25.71 -24.97 4.40
CA MET A 42 -24.73 -23.91 4.67
C MET A 42 -23.38 -24.18 3.99
N LYS A 43 -22.90 -25.42 4.00
CA LYS A 43 -21.68 -25.83 3.30
C LYS A 43 -21.79 -25.58 1.79
N LYS A 44 -22.95 -25.88 1.18
CA LYS A 44 -23.24 -25.60 -0.24
C LYS A 44 -23.23 -24.10 -0.53
N ARG A 45 -23.89 -23.30 0.33
CA ARG A 45 -23.89 -21.84 0.22
C ARG A 45 -22.48 -21.26 0.32
N ASP A 46 -21.70 -21.70 1.29
CA ASP A 46 -20.36 -21.18 1.53
C ASP A 46 -19.39 -21.59 0.41
N ARG A 47 -19.50 -22.82 -0.11
CA ARG A 47 -18.79 -23.25 -1.33
C ARG A 47 -19.14 -22.38 -2.53
N ALA A 48 -20.43 -22.10 -2.76
CA ALA A 48 -20.86 -21.24 -3.86
C ALA A 48 -20.32 -19.80 -3.70
N ARG A 49 -20.33 -19.26 -2.47
CA ARG A 49 -19.75 -17.95 -2.17
C ARG A 49 -18.24 -17.92 -2.42
N ILE A 50 -17.51 -18.95 -1.99
CA ILE A 50 -16.06 -19.06 -2.22
C ILE A 50 -15.78 -19.18 -3.72
N ALA A 51 -16.52 -19.99 -4.46
CA ALA A 51 -16.38 -20.12 -5.91
C ALA A 51 -16.66 -18.79 -6.62
N ALA A 52 -17.70 -18.07 -6.22
CA ALA A 52 -18.01 -16.75 -6.74
C ALA A 52 -16.91 -15.72 -6.41
N ALA A 53 -16.32 -15.79 -5.21
CA ALA A 53 -15.22 -14.93 -4.80
C ALA A 53 -13.92 -15.24 -5.56
N LYS A 54 -13.66 -16.50 -5.91
CA LYS A 54 -12.54 -16.89 -6.77
C LYS A 54 -12.70 -16.36 -8.20
N ARG A 55 -13.92 -16.41 -8.76
CA ARG A 55 -14.21 -15.90 -10.11
C ARG A 55 -14.13 -14.38 -10.19
N ASN A 56 -14.68 -13.68 -9.20
CA ASN A 56 -14.77 -12.22 -9.19
C ASN A 56 -14.25 -11.65 -7.86
N PRO A 57 -12.93 -11.70 -7.60
CA PRO A 57 -12.35 -11.25 -6.34
C PRO A 57 -12.66 -9.78 -6.05
N ALA A 58 -12.70 -8.95 -7.10
CA ALA A 58 -13.06 -7.54 -7.02
C ALA A 58 -14.42 -7.30 -6.33
N LYS A 59 -15.42 -8.17 -6.52
CA LYS A 59 -16.76 -7.99 -5.92
C LYS A 59 -16.77 -8.22 -4.40
N PHE A 60 -15.90 -9.11 -3.91
CA PHE A 60 -15.94 -9.59 -2.52
C PHE A 60 -14.93 -8.91 -1.62
N TYR A 61 -13.80 -8.46 -2.17
CA TYR A 61 -12.71 -7.88 -1.41
C TYR A 61 -12.56 -6.38 -1.69
N ARG A 62 -12.36 -5.59 -0.63
CA ARG A 62 -12.12 -4.13 -0.71
C ARG A 62 -10.63 -3.83 -0.91
N TYR A 63 -10.00 -4.43 -1.92
CA TYR A 63 -8.61 -4.12 -2.24
C TYR A 63 -8.47 -2.70 -2.79
N GLY A 64 -7.44 -1.98 -2.35
CA GLY A 64 -7.14 -0.62 -2.83
C GLY A 64 -8.13 0.47 -2.39
N VAL A 65 -9.11 0.16 -1.53
CA VAL A 65 -10.08 1.16 -1.04
C VAL A 65 -9.82 1.43 0.44
N PRO A 66 -9.36 2.64 0.82
CA PRO A 66 -9.21 2.98 2.22
C PRO A 66 -10.49 2.85 3.03
N ASP A 67 -10.33 2.68 4.33
CA ASP A 67 -11.46 2.68 5.24
C ASP A 67 -12.15 4.04 5.28
N GLY A 68 -13.48 4.01 5.24
CA GLY A 68 -14.32 5.21 5.17
C GLY A 68 -14.59 5.71 3.76
N MET A 69 -13.85 5.22 2.75
CA MET A 69 -14.04 5.61 1.35
C MET A 69 -14.87 4.58 0.58
N ARG A 70 -15.70 5.06 -0.36
CA ARG A 70 -16.41 4.20 -1.31
C ARG A 70 -15.50 3.84 -2.49
N ARG A 71 -15.77 2.72 -3.13
CA ARG A 71 -14.94 2.21 -4.23
C ARG A 71 -14.78 3.22 -5.39
N HIS A 72 -15.88 3.80 -5.85
CA HIS A 72 -15.86 4.76 -6.96
C HIS A 72 -15.10 6.06 -6.62
N GLU A 73 -15.07 6.47 -5.35
CA GLU A 73 -14.27 7.60 -4.89
C GLU A 73 -12.77 7.26 -4.93
N ALA A 74 -12.42 6.07 -4.44
CA ALA A 74 -11.05 5.57 -4.47
C ALA A 74 -10.54 5.39 -5.92
N GLU A 75 -11.36 4.79 -6.80
CA GLU A 75 -11.03 4.60 -8.21
C GLU A 75 -10.69 5.92 -8.90
N ARG A 76 -11.49 6.97 -8.69
CA ARG A 76 -11.20 8.32 -9.23
C ARG A 76 -9.86 8.87 -8.75
N LEU A 77 -9.56 8.70 -7.47
CA LEU A 77 -8.30 9.17 -6.89
C LEU A 77 -7.10 8.36 -7.39
N TRP A 78 -7.25 7.04 -7.55
CA TRP A 78 -6.21 6.20 -8.16
C TRP A 78 -5.98 6.56 -9.63
N SER A 79 -7.02 6.78 -10.42
CA SER A 79 -6.87 7.22 -11.81
C SER A 79 -6.10 8.55 -11.90
N ARG A 80 -6.45 9.52 -11.04
CA ARG A 80 -5.72 10.79 -10.98
C ARG A 80 -4.27 10.61 -10.53
N ALA A 81 -4.01 9.74 -9.56
CA ALA A 81 -2.66 9.45 -9.08
C ALA A 81 -1.80 8.79 -10.16
N ASN A 82 -2.36 7.88 -10.96
CA ASN A 82 -1.67 7.27 -12.10
C ASN A 82 -1.26 8.31 -13.14
N VAL A 83 -2.18 9.17 -13.57
CA VAL A 83 -1.87 10.25 -14.53
C VAL A 83 -0.77 11.18 -14.02
N LEU A 84 -0.76 11.48 -12.72
CA LEU A 84 0.29 12.30 -12.13
C LEU A 84 1.64 11.55 -12.03
N ALA A 85 1.61 10.25 -11.77
CA ALA A 85 2.81 9.43 -11.76
C ALA A 85 3.45 9.32 -13.15
N ASP A 86 2.63 9.12 -14.19
CA ASP A 86 3.10 9.05 -15.57
C ASP A 86 3.79 10.35 -15.98
N ARG A 87 3.16 11.51 -15.71
CA ARG A 87 3.76 12.83 -15.92
C ARG A 87 5.04 13.06 -15.12
N PHE A 88 5.08 12.55 -13.89
CA PHE A 88 6.26 12.68 -13.04
C PHE A 88 7.46 11.92 -13.62
N ILE A 89 7.23 10.73 -14.17
CA ILE A 89 8.27 9.97 -14.86
C ILE A 89 8.72 10.67 -16.15
N GLU A 90 7.78 11.23 -16.94
CA GLU A 90 8.10 12.03 -18.13
C GLU A 90 9.04 13.19 -17.79
N VAL A 91 8.71 13.97 -16.75
CA VAL A 91 9.56 15.09 -16.29
C VAL A 91 10.96 14.62 -15.86
N LEU A 92 11.08 13.47 -15.20
CA LEU A 92 12.40 12.93 -14.81
C LEU A 92 13.22 12.47 -16.02
N LYS A 93 12.58 11.94 -17.06
CA LYS A 93 13.25 11.59 -18.33
C LYS A 93 13.71 12.85 -19.06
N GLU A 94 12.89 13.89 -19.13
CA GLU A 94 13.26 15.18 -19.71
C GLU A 94 14.46 15.84 -19.00
N GLN A 95 14.56 15.65 -17.68
CA GLN A 95 15.69 16.13 -16.88
C GLN A 95 16.96 15.28 -17.02
N GLY A 96 16.87 14.10 -17.65
CA GLY A 96 17.98 13.16 -17.79
C GLY A 96 18.29 12.36 -16.52
N GLU A 97 17.41 12.40 -15.51
CA GLU A 97 17.54 11.63 -14.26
C GLU A 97 17.14 10.15 -14.46
N LEU A 98 16.35 9.86 -15.50
CA LEU A 98 15.99 8.51 -15.92
C LEU A 98 16.39 8.28 -17.38
N PRO A 99 16.87 7.07 -17.73
CA PRO A 99 17.17 6.73 -19.12
C PRO A 99 15.87 6.68 -19.94
N ASP A 100 15.86 7.34 -21.09
CA ASP A 100 14.73 7.27 -22.05
C ASP A 100 14.82 6.01 -22.92
N LYS A 101 14.89 4.84 -22.26
CA LYS A 101 14.96 3.55 -22.92
C LYS A 101 13.67 2.79 -22.68
N GLN A 102 13.13 2.18 -23.74
CA GLN A 102 12.06 1.21 -23.58
C GLN A 102 12.65 -0.06 -22.95
N HIS A 103 12.19 -0.39 -21.75
CA HIS A 103 12.62 -1.60 -21.05
C HIS A 103 11.84 -2.81 -21.56
N THR A 104 12.55 -3.86 -21.97
CA THR A 104 11.96 -5.18 -22.17
C THR A 104 11.68 -5.82 -20.81
N GLY A 105 10.62 -6.62 -20.74
CA GLY A 105 10.25 -7.25 -19.49
C GLY A 105 9.27 -8.40 -19.65
N THR A 106 9.13 -9.14 -18.58
CA THR A 106 8.21 -10.27 -18.49
C THR A 106 6.93 -9.82 -17.80
N THR A 107 5.80 -10.02 -18.47
CA THR A 107 4.50 -9.89 -17.82
C THR A 107 4.20 -11.18 -17.08
N THR A 108 3.74 -11.08 -15.83
CA THR A 108 3.31 -12.23 -15.03
C THR A 108 2.25 -13.03 -15.79
N GLU A 109 2.14 -14.35 -15.58
CA GLU A 109 1.18 -15.24 -16.25
C GLU A 109 -0.28 -14.73 -16.20
N ASP A 110 -0.61 -13.97 -15.15
CA ASP A 110 -1.91 -13.34 -14.93
C ASP A 110 -2.11 -12.00 -15.70
N GLY A 111 -1.13 -11.56 -16.49
CA GLY A 111 -1.18 -10.33 -17.30
C GLY A 111 -1.18 -9.01 -16.51
N THR A 112 -1.08 -9.08 -15.18
CA THR A 112 -1.41 -7.96 -14.28
C THR A 112 -0.21 -7.13 -13.85
N ILE A 113 0.99 -7.72 -13.79
CA ILE A 113 2.21 -7.06 -13.32
C ILE A 113 3.28 -7.19 -14.39
N PHE A 114 3.77 -6.06 -14.87
CA PHE A 114 4.92 -5.96 -15.77
C PHE A 114 6.21 -5.83 -14.93
N ILE A 115 7.14 -6.76 -15.12
CA ILE A 115 8.42 -6.76 -14.43
C ILE A 115 9.53 -6.57 -15.48
N PRO A 116 10.21 -5.42 -15.49
CA PRO A 116 11.35 -5.18 -16.37
C PRO A 116 12.51 -6.10 -16.02
N ASP A 117 13.26 -6.55 -17.02
CA ASP A 117 14.41 -7.44 -16.78
C ASP A 117 15.61 -6.66 -16.24
N THR A 118 15.80 -5.44 -16.75
CA THR A 118 16.86 -4.51 -16.35
C THR A 118 16.57 -3.85 -15.01
N ASP A 119 17.60 -3.66 -14.19
CA ASP A 119 17.46 -2.99 -12.89
C ASP A 119 17.03 -1.52 -13.02
N GLU A 120 17.44 -0.83 -14.09
CA GLU A 120 16.97 0.52 -14.42
C GLU A 120 15.45 0.55 -14.61
N GLY A 121 14.91 -0.36 -15.42
CA GLY A 121 13.47 -0.47 -15.62
C GLY A 121 12.72 -0.82 -14.36
N LYS A 122 13.26 -1.72 -13.52
CA LYS A 122 12.66 -2.02 -12.21
C LYS A 122 12.63 -0.78 -11.32
N ALA A 123 13.68 0.05 -11.36
CA ALA A 123 13.74 1.30 -10.63
C ALA A 123 12.67 2.30 -11.13
N GLU A 124 12.52 2.46 -12.45
CA GLU A 124 11.48 3.32 -13.05
C GLU A 124 10.07 2.87 -12.61
N VAL A 125 9.76 1.58 -12.76
CA VAL A 125 8.45 1.03 -12.36
C VAL A 125 8.23 1.20 -10.85
N THR A 126 9.26 0.93 -10.03
CA THR A 126 9.16 1.08 -8.58
C THR A 126 8.95 2.54 -8.19
N LEU A 127 9.61 3.48 -8.86
CA LEU A 127 9.47 4.91 -8.61
C LEU A 127 8.06 5.39 -8.96
N ARG A 128 7.56 4.95 -10.12
CA ARG A 128 6.19 5.22 -10.57
C ARG A 128 5.19 4.73 -9.53
N GLU A 129 5.25 3.46 -9.15
CA GLU A 129 4.33 2.87 -8.17
C GLU A 129 4.45 3.53 -6.79
N ALA A 130 5.66 3.86 -6.35
CA ALA A 130 5.86 4.63 -5.12
C ALA A 130 5.17 6.01 -5.20
N PHE A 131 5.26 6.70 -6.33
CA PHE A 131 4.58 7.97 -6.52
C PHE A 131 3.04 7.81 -6.50
N VAL A 132 2.52 6.78 -7.18
CA VAL A 132 1.08 6.46 -7.15
C VAL A 132 0.62 6.21 -5.70
N LEU A 133 1.39 5.46 -4.90
CA LEU A 133 1.08 5.18 -3.49
C LEU A 133 1.15 6.42 -2.58
N ALA A 134 2.06 7.35 -2.86
CA ALA A 134 2.23 8.60 -2.12
C ALA A 134 1.03 9.54 -2.31
N VAL A 135 0.60 9.73 -3.56
CA VAL A 135 -0.50 10.62 -3.93
C VAL A 135 -1.87 9.96 -3.71
N GLY A 136 -1.95 8.66 -4.00
CA GLY A 136 -3.18 7.89 -4.00
C GLY A 136 -3.88 7.77 -2.63
N PRO A 137 -5.11 7.25 -2.62
CA PRO A 137 -5.86 7.02 -1.39
C PRO A 137 -5.28 5.80 -0.66
N SER A 138 -4.32 6.02 0.24
CA SER A 138 -3.65 5.00 1.05
C SER A 138 -3.54 5.44 2.52
N THR A 139 -3.07 4.55 3.41
CA THR A 139 -2.89 4.88 4.83
C THR A 139 -1.67 5.79 5.03
N ALA A 140 -1.67 6.60 6.09
CA ALA A 140 -0.59 7.55 6.36
C ALA A 140 0.79 6.87 6.39
N GLN A 141 0.91 5.69 6.99
CA GLN A 141 2.16 4.92 7.04
C GLN A 141 2.66 4.53 5.65
N VAL A 142 1.76 4.06 4.77
CA VAL A 142 2.10 3.70 3.38
C VAL A 142 2.54 4.94 2.62
N LYS A 143 1.82 6.05 2.77
CA LYS A 143 2.21 7.34 2.16
C LYS A 143 3.59 7.79 2.60
N THR A 144 3.88 7.78 3.90
CA THR A 144 5.17 8.24 4.42
C THR A 144 6.33 7.40 3.89
N ARG A 145 6.15 6.08 3.75
CA ARG A 145 7.18 5.20 3.17
C ARG A 145 7.37 5.46 1.69
N ALA A 146 6.27 5.57 0.96
CA ALA A 146 6.29 5.86 -0.47
C ALA A 146 6.96 7.22 -0.78
N ILE A 147 6.63 8.25 -0.01
CA ILE A 147 7.28 9.57 -0.08
C ILE A 147 8.78 9.44 0.22
N ALA A 148 9.16 8.69 1.25
CA ALA A 148 10.57 8.48 1.56
C ALA A 148 11.33 7.82 0.41
N THR A 149 10.73 6.84 -0.29
CA THR A 149 11.31 6.21 -1.48
C THR A 149 11.50 7.21 -2.61
N VAL A 150 10.47 8.01 -2.94
CA VAL A 150 10.54 9.04 -3.99
C VAL A 150 11.60 10.09 -3.64
N LEU A 151 11.65 10.54 -2.39
CA LEU A 151 12.64 11.50 -1.91
C LEU A 151 14.06 10.93 -1.91
N ALA A 152 14.24 9.65 -1.61
CA ALA A 152 15.56 9.02 -1.63
C ALA A 152 16.15 8.96 -3.04
N PHE A 153 15.30 8.90 -4.06
CA PHE A 153 15.71 8.93 -5.46
C PHE A 153 15.90 10.36 -5.98
N THR A 154 14.96 11.26 -5.68
CA THR A 154 14.94 12.62 -6.23
C THR A 154 15.78 13.64 -5.48
N LYS A 155 16.02 13.45 -4.18
CA LYS A 155 16.95 14.31 -3.45
C LYS A 155 18.34 13.73 -3.62
N GLY A 156 19.28 14.59 -4.03
CA GLY A 156 20.70 14.28 -3.97
C GLY A 156 21.02 13.65 -2.61
N ARG A 157 21.69 12.49 -2.64
CA ARG A 157 22.05 11.74 -1.44
C ARG A 157 22.73 12.74 -0.50
N PRO A 158 22.22 12.96 0.74
CA PRO A 158 22.86 13.90 1.65
C PRO A 158 24.32 13.49 1.72
N ALA A 159 25.22 14.45 1.47
CA ALA A 159 26.66 14.19 1.46
C ALA A 159 26.94 13.35 2.70
N ARG A 160 27.26 12.07 2.49
CA ARG A 160 27.73 11.23 3.59
C ARG A 160 28.97 11.97 4.02
N LYS A 161 28.92 12.68 5.15
CA LYS A 161 30.15 13.06 5.85
C LYS A 161 30.92 11.75 5.87
N ALA A 162 32.04 11.70 5.13
CA ALA A 162 32.82 10.50 5.00
C ALA A 162 32.92 9.94 6.42
N ALA A 163 32.49 8.70 6.62
CA ALA A 163 32.71 8.06 7.91
C ALA A 163 34.21 8.27 8.16
N PRO A 164 34.62 9.03 9.19
CA PRO A 164 36.03 9.21 9.43
C PRO A 164 36.57 7.79 9.55
N THR A 165 37.52 7.46 8.68
CA THR A 165 38.23 6.20 8.74
C THR A 165 39.04 6.26 10.03
N LEU A 166 38.39 5.99 11.15
CA LEU A 166 39.00 5.94 12.47
C LEU A 166 39.72 4.61 12.53
N GLU A 167 40.94 4.59 12.00
CA GLU A 167 41.80 3.40 12.09
C GLU A 167 42.24 3.17 13.54
N ARG A 168 42.21 4.22 14.38
CA ARG A 168 42.53 4.15 15.81
C ARG A 168 41.53 4.94 16.67
N PRO A 169 41.27 4.49 17.91
CA PRO A 169 40.36 5.19 18.83
C PRO A 169 40.85 6.59 19.24
N GLU A 170 42.13 6.87 19.04
CA GLU A 170 42.79 8.14 19.41
C GLU A 170 42.41 9.28 18.45
N ASP A 171 42.14 8.96 17.17
CA ASP A 171 41.68 9.91 16.15
C ASP A 171 40.31 10.53 16.48
N LEU A 172 39.52 9.84 17.33
CA LEU A 172 38.21 10.28 17.79
C LEU A 172 38.34 11.42 18.81
N LEU A 173 39.38 11.39 19.65
CA LEU A 173 39.63 12.44 20.65
C LEU A 173 40.17 13.71 19.97
N ASP A 174 41.07 13.57 19.00
CA ASP A 174 41.61 14.70 18.24
C ASP A 174 40.53 15.41 17.41
N MET A 175 39.58 14.65 16.83
CA MET A 175 38.45 15.23 16.12
C MET A 175 37.48 16.00 17.05
N ILE A 176 37.31 15.56 18.30
CA ILE A 176 36.46 16.25 19.27
C ILE A 176 37.14 17.53 19.78
N MET A 177 38.46 17.49 20.02
CA MET A 177 39.20 18.66 20.48
C MET A 177 39.36 19.74 19.40
N ASN A 178 39.42 19.37 18.11
CA ASN A 178 39.58 20.33 17.02
C ASN A 178 38.25 20.92 16.46
N ASN A 179 37.09 20.47 16.94
CA ASN A 179 35.77 20.97 16.49
C ASN A 179 35.10 21.92 17.51
N THR A 180 35.83 22.39 18.52
CA THR A 180 35.31 23.25 19.59
C THR A 180 35.65 24.75 19.48
N ASP A 181 36.16 25.20 18.33
CA ASP A 181 36.24 26.63 17.95
C ASP A 181 35.07 27.02 17.03
#